data_AF-A0A496W0S6-F1
#
_entry.id   AF-A0A496W0S6-F1
#
_cell.length_a   1.000
_cell.length_b   1.000
_cell.length_c   1.000
_cell.angle_alpha   90.00
_cell.angle_beta   90.00
_cell.angle_gamma   90.00
#
_symmetry.space_group_name_H-M   'P 1'
#
loop_
_entity.id
_entity.type
_entity.pdbx_description
1 polymer ?
#
loop_
_entity_poly.entity_id
_entity_poly.type
_entity_poly.pdbx_seq_one_letter_code
_entity_poly.pdbx_strand_id
1 'polypeptide(L)' 'MEPENKWAEDLPPNCPPETAIIPKNEIFYRLVKQFPPTEEDFYSHRKLYPEKRFKTNKCRVSSLSIFSDLSECAK' A
#
# COMPACT_ATOMS: atom_id res chain seq x y z
N MET A 1 4.74 -21.39 14.87
CA MET A 1 5.64 -20.56 14.04
C MET A 1 4.75 -19.72 13.16
N GLU A 2 4.60 -18.44 13.48
CA GLU A 2 3.98 -17.46 12.58
C GLU A 2 4.80 -17.42 11.27
N PRO A 3 4.19 -17.33 10.08
CA PRO A 3 4.95 -17.24 8.85
C PRO A 3 5.82 -15.97 8.90
N GLU A 4 7.07 -16.11 8.48
CA GLU A 4 7.99 -15.00 8.23
C GLU A 4 7.33 -14.11 7.15
N ASN A 5 6.61 -13.07 7.58
CA ASN A 5 5.86 -12.18 6.69
C ASN A 5 6.85 -11.40 5.83
N LYS A 6 7.29 -12.01 4.72
CA LYS A 6 8.07 -11.35 3.68
C LYS A 6 7.13 -10.40 2.97
N TRP A 7 7.20 -9.13 3.35
CA TRP A 7 6.57 -8.05 2.60
C TRP A 7 7.03 -8.10 1.13
N ALA A 8 6.16 -7.67 0.21
CA ALA A 8 6.46 -7.68 -1.22
C ALA A 8 7.64 -6.74 -1.61
N GLU A 9 7.98 -5.79 -0.74
CA GLU A 9 9.07 -4.84 -0.90
C GLU A 9 9.80 -4.63 0.44
N ASP A 10 11.06 -4.22 0.40
CA ASP A 10 11.83 -3.85 1.59
C ASP A 10 11.27 -2.57 2.21
N LEU A 11 10.60 -2.75 3.35
CA LEU A 11 10.03 -1.65 4.12
C LEU A 11 11.10 -0.98 5.01
N PRO A 12 11.02 0.34 5.22
CA PRO A 12 11.90 1.02 6.17
C PRO A 12 11.61 0.55 7.62
N PRO A 13 12.53 0.78 8.57
CA PRO A 13 12.27 0.54 9.98
C PRO A 13 11.00 1.26 10.45
N ASN A 14 10.27 0.64 11.38
CA ASN A 14 9.00 1.16 11.92
C ASN A 14 7.90 1.35 10.84
N CYS A 15 7.81 0.40 9.91
CA CYS A 15 6.78 0.32 8.90
C CYS A 15 6.21 -1.12 8.84
N PRO A 16 4.93 -1.34 9.18
CA PRO A 16 3.95 -0.33 9.55
C PRO A 16 4.29 0.36 10.90
N PRO A 17 3.82 1.60 11.12
CA PRO A 17 4.01 2.30 12.40
C PRO A 17 3.23 1.59 13.52
N GLU A 18 3.65 1.78 14.77
CA GLU A 18 2.95 1.21 15.96
C GLU A 18 1.48 1.62 16.06
N THR A 19 1.13 2.79 15.51
CA THR A 19 -0.25 3.29 15.46
C THR A 19 -1.06 2.70 14.31
N ALA A 20 -0.50 1.78 13.52
CA ALA A 20 -1.24 1.11 12.45
C ALA A 20 -2.29 0.17 13.05
N ILE A 21 -3.45 0.12 12.38
CA ILE A 21 -4.53 -0.77 12.77
C ILE A 21 -4.40 -2.09 12.01
N ILE A 22 -4.66 -3.19 12.70
CA ILE A 22 -4.87 -4.49 12.05
C ILE A 22 -6.33 -4.52 11.60
N PRO A 23 -6.61 -4.62 10.29
CA PRO A 23 -7.98 -4.63 9.78
C PRO A 23 -8.73 -5.87 10.30
N LYS A 24 -9.88 -5.68 10.96
CA LYS A 24 -10.64 -6.75 11.62
C LYS A 24 -11.69 -7.36 10.67
N ASN A 25 -11.24 -7.99 9.58
CA ASN A 25 -12.09 -8.48 8.48
C ASN A 25 -12.89 -7.37 7.77
N GLU A 26 -12.39 -6.13 7.84
CA GLU A 26 -12.96 -4.99 7.14
C GLU A 26 -12.65 -5.06 5.64
N ILE A 27 -13.54 -4.50 4.82
CA ILE A 27 -13.39 -4.47 3.36
C ILE A 27 -12.76 -3.13 2.97
N PHE A 28 -11.75 -3.20 2.11
CA PHE A 28 -11.11 -2.03 1.52
C PHE A 28 -11.11 -2.13 0.00
N TYR A 29 -11.11 -0.97 -0.64
CA TYR A 29 -11.13 -0.81 -2.09
C TYR A 29 -9.84 -0.16 -2.56
N ARG A 30 -9.42 -0.49 -3.78
CA ARG A 30 -8.27 0.15 -4.44
C ARG A 30 -8.59 0.34 -5.91
N LEU A 31 -8.19 1.50 -6.43
CA LEU A 31 -8.19 1.75 -7.85
C LEU A 31 -7.08 0.99 -8.55
N VAL A 32 -7.44 0.30 -9.63
CA VAL A 32 -6.53 -0.46 -10.49
C VAL A 32 -6.66 0.07 -11.92
N LYS A 33 -5.57 -0.02 -12.70
CA LYS A 33 -5.52 0.49 -14.08
C LYS A 33 -6.37 -0.35 -15.04
N GLN A 34 -6.56 -1.63 -14.74
CA GLN A 34 -7.26 -2.58 -15.60
C GLN A 34 -7.91 -3.72 -14.80
N PHE A 35 -8.85 -4.42 -15.43
CA PHE A 35 -9.51 -5.59 -14.87
C PHE A 35 -9.38 -6.77 -15.84
N PRO A 36 -8.73 -7.89 -15.45
CA PRO A 36 -8.16 -8.18 -14.13
C PRO A 36 -6.93 -7.30 -13.79
N PRO A 37 -6.67 -7.04 -12.50
CA PRO A 37 -5.50 -6.27 -12.08
C PRO A 37 -4.21 -7.05 -12.35
N THR A 38 -3.13 -6.31 -12.50
CA THR A 38 -1.77 -6.81 -12.70
C THR A 38 -0.91 -6.57 -11.45
N GLU A 39 0.27 -7.18 -11.38
CA GLU A 39 1.20 -6.93 -10.27
C GLU A 39 1.58 -5.45 -10.13
N GLU A 40 1.68 -4.73 -11.25
CA GLU A 40 1.99 -3.29 -11.23
C GLU A 40 0.94 -2.45 -10.51
N ASP A 41 -0.32 -2.91 -10.47
CA ASP A 41 -1.38 -2.25 -9.72
C ASP A 41 -1.14 -2.32 -8.20
N PHE A 42 -0.21 -3.17 -7.74
CA PHE A 42 0.16 -3.33 -6.33
C PHE A 42 1.59 -2.88 -6.02
N TYR A 43 2.29 -2.23 -6.96
CA TYR A 43 3.58 -1.63 -6.67
C TYR A 43 3.43 -0.34 -5.88
N SER A 44 4.32 -0.16 -4.89
CA SER A 44 4.37 1.06 -4.10
C SER A 44 4.75 2.26 -4.97
N HIS A 45 4.42 3.47 -4.50
CA HIS A 45 4.89 4.68 -5.17
C HIS A 45 6.42 4.76 -5.23
N ARG A 46 7.12 4.19 -4.25
CA ARG A 46 8.58 4.11 -4.22
C ARG A 46 9.11 3.32 -5.41
N LYS A 47 8.51 2.15 -5.68
CA LYS A 47 8.90 1.28 -6.78
C LYS A 47 8.54 1.87 -8.14
N LEU A 48 7.36 2.49 -8.25
CA LEU A 48 6.89 3.11 -9.49
C LEU A 48 7.67 4.37 -9.88
N TYR A 49 8.16 5.14 -8.90
CA TYR A 49 8.85 6.41 -9.15
C TYR A 49 10.11 6.56 -8.28
N PRO A 50 11.17 5.78 -8.52
CA PRO A 50 12.36 5.74 -7.67
C PRO A 50 13.08 7.08 -7.53
N GLU A 51 13.06 7.91 -8.59
CA GLU A 51 13.72 9.22 -8.63
C GLU A 51 12.85 10.37 -8.08
N LYS A 52 11.57 10.11 -7.78
CA LYS A 52 10.65 11.16 -7.34
C LYS A 52 10.93 11.54 -5.89
N ARG A 53 11.08 12.85 -5.64
CA ARG A 53 11.14 13.39 -4.27
C ARG A 53 9.74 13.52 -3.70
N PHE A 54 9.38 12.62 -2.78
CA PHE A 54 8.09 12.64 -2.09
C PHE A 54 8.12 13.57 -0.88
N LYS A 55 7.08 14.40 -0.72
CA LYS A 55 6.88 15.25 0.48
C LYS A 55 6.15 14.49 1.60
N THR A 56 6.56 13.26 1.88
CA THR A 56 5.97 12.39 2.91
C THR A 56 7.02 11.40 3.43
N ASN A 57 6.68 10.60 4.45
CA ASN A 57 7.62 9.64 5.03
C ASN A 57 7.78 8.37 4.18
N LYS A 58 8.93 7.69 4.33
CA LYS A 58 9.28 6.49 3.54
C LYS A 58 8.26 5.36 3.66
N CYS A 59 7.62 5.19 4.82
CA CYS A 59 6.62 4.15 5.03
C CYS A 59 5.37 4.41 4.16
N ARG A 60 4.87 5.65 4.15
CA ARG A 60 3.74 6.06 3.28
C ARG A 60 4.06 5.93 1.80
N VAL A 61 5.29 6.25 1.38
CA VAL A 61 5.70 6.07 -0.04
C VAL A 61 5.77 4.58 -0.42
N SER A 62 6.06 3.70 0.55
CA SER A 62 6.10 2.25 0.37
C SER A 62 4.72 1.59 0.52
N SER A 63 3.67 2.37 0.76
CA SER A 63 2.29 1.87 0.94
C SER A 63 1.47 1.93 -0.35
N LEU A 64 0.31 1.28 -0.30
CA LEU A 64 -0.70 1.31 -1.34
C LEU A 64 -1.91 2.13 -0.85
N SER A 65 -2.39 3.05 -1.68
CA SER A 65 -3.68 3.70 -1.44
C SER A 65 -4.79 2.65 -1.40
N ILE A 66 -5.55 2.69 -0.30
CA ILE A 66 -6.76 1.92 -0.06
C ILE A 66 -7.85 2.89 0.44
N PHE A 67 -9.10 2.55 0.17
CA PHE A 67 -10.28 3.35 0.52
C PHE A 67 -11.27 2.48 1.28
N SER A 68 -11.94 3.06 2.27
CA SER A 68 -12.98 2.39 3.05
C SER A 68 -14.33 2.31 2.31
N ASP A 69 -14.57 3.20 1.36
CA ASP A 69 -15.80 3.26 0.58
C ASP A 69 -15.51 3.27 -0.92
N LEU A 70 -16.31 2.54 -1.69
CA LEU A 70 -16.16 2.43 -3.14
C LEU A 70 -16.32 3.78 -3.85
N SER A 71 -17.16 4.68 -3.33
CA SER A 71 -17.36 6.02 -3.90
C SER A 71 -16.13 6.90 -3.77
N GLU A 72 -15.24 6.64 -2.81
CA GLU A 72 -13.96 7.36 -2.69
C GLU A 72 -12.98 7.00 -3.81
N CYS A 73 -13.10 5.79 -4.38
CA CYS A 73 -12.36 5.40 -5.57
C CYS A 73 -12.87 6.11 -6.83
N ALA A 74 -14.17 6.42 -6.92
CA ALA A 74 -14.79 6.89 -8.17
C ALA A 74 -14.68 8.41 -8.42
N LYS A 75 -13.94 9.15 -7.59
CA LYS A 75 -13.76 10.61 -7.69
C LYS A 75 -12.55 10.98 -8.54
#